data_AF-A0A7X9IE19-F1
#
_entry.id   AF-A0A7X9IE19-F1
#
_cell.length_a   1.000
_cell.length_b   1.000
_cell.length_c   1.000
_cell.angle_alpha   90.00
_cell.angle_beta   90.00
_cell.angle_gamma   90.00
#
_symmetry.space_group_name_H-M   'P 1'
#
loop_
_entity.id
_entity.type
_entity.pdbx_description
1 polymer ?
#
loop_
_entity_poly.entity_id
_entity_poly.type
_entity_poly.pdbx_seq_one_letter_code
_entity_poly.pdbx_strand_id
1 'polypeptide(L)'
;MSDLYTNLDDLKKDLAEKKDRFEALKKVVATLEPRVDDADIGAVIARRTGIPLKKMLTAEKDRLVRMEEFLSAKIIGQDKAI
;
A
#
# COMPACT_ATOMS: atom_id res chain seq x y z
N MET A 1 -0.71 -48.38 25.64
CA MET A 1 -0.88 -48.57 24.17
C MET A 1 -2.14 -47.90 23.66
N SER A 2 -3.29 -47.99 24.34
CA SER A 2 -4.53 -47.31 23.91
C SER A 2 -4.43 -45.77 23.90
N ASP A 3 -3.86 -45.16 24.95
CA ASP A 3 -3.83 -43.70 25.13
C ASP A 3 -3.00 -42.93 24.08
N LEU A 4 -2.06 -43.61 23.41
CA LEU A 4 -1.26 -43.01 22.33
C LEU A 4 -2.06 -42.89 21.03
N TYR A 5 -2.99 -43.81 20.78
CA TYR A 5 -3.84 -43.79 19.57
C TYR A 5 -5.02 -42.83 19.74
N THR A 6 -5.61 -42.73 20.93
CA THR A 6 -6.67 -41.74 21.23
C THR A 6 -6.16 -40.32 21.03
N ASN A 7 -4.97 -40.01 21.55
CA ASN A 7 -4.34 -38.70 21.34
C ASN A 7 -3.99 -38.44 19.87
N LEU A 8 -3.61 -39.46 19.10
CA LEU A 8 -3.33 -39.31 17.67
C LEU A 8 -4.59 -38.98 16.87
N ASP A 9 -5.71 -39.61 17.20
CA ASP A 9 -6.99 -39.36 16.53
C ASP A 9 -7.57 -38.00 16.92
N ASP A 10 -7.45 -37.59 18.18
CA ASP A 10 -7.85 -36.26 18.64
C ASP A 10 -7.00 -35.17 17.99
N LEU A 11 -5.69 -35.38 17.85
CA LEU A 11 -4.78 -34.41 17.21
C LEU A 11 -5.03 -34.30 15.70
N LYS A 12 -5.35 -35.43 15.03
CA LYS A 12 -5.77 -35.41 13.62
C LYS A 12 -7.09 -34.66 13.45
N LYS A 13 -8.01 -34.82 14.39
CA LYS A 13 -9.30 -34.13 14.38
C LYS A 13 -9.14 -32.63 14.57
N ASP A 14 -8.33 -32.19 15.54
CA ASP A 14 -8.02 -30.77 15.76
C ASP A 14 -7.28 -30.15 14.57
N LEU A 15 -6.37 -30.91 13.93
CA LEU A 15 -5.68 -30.45 12.72
C LEU A 15 -6.63 -30.31 11.53
N ALA A 16 -7.55 -31.26 11.34
CA ALA A 16 -8.58 -31.17 10.30
C ALA A 16 -9.49 -29.96 10.54
N GLU A 17 -9.94 -29.75 11.78
CA GLU A 17 -10.80 -28.63 12.15
C GLU A 17 -10.13 -27.26 11.93
N LYS A 18 -8.85 -27.14 12.32
CA LYS A 18 -8.07 -25.91 12.07
C LYS A 18 -7.78 -25.68 10.60
N LYS A 19 -7.57 -26.74 9.82
CA LYS A 19 -7.36 -26.65 8.37
C LYS A 19 -8.64 -26.20 7.66
N ASP A 20 -9.79 -26.74 8.04
CA ASP A 20 -11.09 -26.34 7.50
C ASP A 20 -11.42 -24.88 7.86
N ARG A 21 -11.14 -24.48 9.10
CA ARG A 21 -11.28 -23.09 9.54
C ARG A 21 -10.34 -22.15 8.78
N PHE A 22 -9.12 -22.58 8.49
CA PHE A 22 -8.16 -21.81 7.69
C PHE A 22 -8.61 -21.67 6.24
N GLU A 23 -9.09 -22.73 5.62
CA GLU A 23 -9.63 -22.69 4.24
C GLU A 23 -10.89 -21.81 4.14
N ALA A 24 -11.77 -21.85 5.16
CA ALA A 24 -12.92 -20.96 5.24
C ALA A 24 -12.50 -19.48 5.34
N LEU A 25 -11.55 -19.15 6.21
CA LEU A 25 -11.00 -17.80 6.35
C LEU A 25 -10.29 -17.34 5.07
N LYS A 26 -9.53 -18.23 4.43
CA LYS A 26 -8.83 -17.95 3.18
C LYS A 26 -9.79 -17.62 2.04
N LYS A 27 -10.94 -18.31 1.94
CA LYS A 27 -12.00 -17.97 0.98
C LYS A 27 -12.61 -16.59 1.23
N VAL A 28 -12.89 -16.25 2.49
CA VAL A 28 -13.41 -14.93 2.86
C VAL A 28 -12.42 -13.83 2.51
N VAL A 29 -11.14 -14.02 2.84
CA VAL A 29 -10.06 -13.08 2.51
C VAL A 29 -9.82 -12.98 1.01
N ALA A 30 -9.90 -14.08 0.25
CA ALA A 30 -9.77 -14.05 -1.20
C ALA A 30 -10.95 -13.34 -1.91
N THR A 31 -12.12 -13.32 -1.27
CA THR A 31 -13.28 -12.55 -1.76
C THR A 31 -13.14 -11.06 -1.46
N LEU A 32 -12.37 -10.72 -0.41
CA LEU A 32 -11.96 -9.37 -0.08
C LEU A 32 -10.72 -9.02 -0.91
N GLU A 33 -10.88 -8.66 -2.18
CA GLU A 33 -9.78 -8.01 -2.90
C GLU A 33 -9.46 -6.68 -2.21
N PRO A 34 -8.25 -6.48 -1.64
CA PRO A 34 -7.85 -5.17 -1.18
C PRO A 34 -7.60 -4.30 -2.41
N ARG A 35 -8.64 -3.58 -2.85
CA ARG A 35 -8.49 -2.59 -3.91
C ARG A 35 -7.72 -1.40 -3.33
N VAL A 36 -6.48 -1.25 -3.74
CA VAL A 36 -5.67 -0.05 -3.44
C VAL A 36 -6.15 1.08 -4.34
N ASP A 37 -6.55 2.20 -3.74
CA ASP A 37 -6.91 3.41 -4.48
C ASP A 37 -5.77 4.45 -4.50
N ASP A 38 -5.94 5.50 -5.31
CA ASP A 38 -4.95 6.58 -5.41
C ASP A 38 -4.78 7.35 -4.09
N ALA A 39 -5.81 7.36 -3.24
CA ALA A 39 -5.78 8.01 -1.94
C ALA A 39 -4.91 7.24 -0.94
N ASP A 40 -4.95 5.91 -0.97
CA ASP A 40 -4.10 5.01 -0.18
C ASP A 40 -2.62 5.24 -0.52
N ILE A 41 -2.30 5.28 -1.81
CA ILE A 41 -0.92 5.54 -2.29
C ILE A 41 -0.46 6.92 -1.81
N GLY A 42 -1.29 7.94 -1.99
CA GLY A 42 -0.95 9.30 -1.58
C GLY A 42 -0.80 9.45 -0.06
N ALA A 43 -1.56 8.70 0.75
CA ALA A 43 -1.41 8.70 2.21
C ALA A 43 -0.07 8.13 2.65
N VAL A 44 0.40 7.06 1.99
CA VAL A 44 1.72 6.46 2.25
C VAL A 44 2.84 7.44 1.86
N ILE A 45 2.75 8.06 0.67
CA ILE A 45 3.74 9.03 0.20
C ILE A 45 3.75 10.27 1.10
N ALA A 46 2.59 10.78 1.50
CA ALA A 46 2.49 11.92 2.40
C ALA A 46 3.09 11.61 3.77
N ARG A 47 2.85 10.42 4.33
CA ARG A 47 3.47 9.99 5.59
C ARG A 47 4.99 9.86 5.48
N ARG A 48 5.48 9.40 4.33
CA ARG A 48 6.92 9.18 4.09
C ARG A 48 7.69 10.45 3.75
N THR A 49 7.06 11.40 3.07
CA THR A 49 7.69 12.64 2.59
C THR A 49 7.30 13.89 3.40
N GLY A 50 6.24 13.81 4.20
CA GLY A 50 5.65 14.95 4.91
C GLY A 50 4.85 15.90 4.01
N ILE A 51 4.72 15.61 2.71
CA ILE A 51 4.02 16.47 1.75
C ILE A 51 2.56 16.02 1.63
N PRO A 52 1.58 16.84 2.05
CA PRO A 52 0.16 16.48 1.96
C PRO A 52 -0.31 16.31 0.51
N LEU A 53 -1.19 15.35 0.28
CA LEU A 53 -1.87 15.09 -1.01
C LEU A 53 -2.46 16.36 -1.65
N LYS A 54 -3.15 17.20 -0.84
CA LYS A 54 -3.67 18.50 -1.29
C LYS A 54 -2.57 19.44 -1.78
N LYS A 55 -1.38 19.41 -1.15
CA LYS A 55 -0.24 20.21 -1.59
C LYS A 55 0.39 19.63 -2.86
N MET A 56 0.36 18.32 -3.11
CA MET A 56 0.90 17.74 -4.34
C MET A 56 0.15 18.22 -5.60
N LEU A 57 -1.17 18.16 -5.60
CA LEU A 57 -1.99 18.58 -6.75
C LEU A 57 -1.85 20.08 -7.05
N THR A 58 -1.82 20.92 -6.01
CA THR A 58 -1.65 22.37 -6.16
C THR A 58 -0.22 22.74 -6.51
N ALA A 59 0.78 22.13 -5.87
CA ALA A 59 2.19 22.41 -6.11
C ALA A 59 2.63 22.00 -7.51
N GLU A 60 2.07 20.93 -8.09
CA GLU A 60 2.40 20.55 -9.46
C GLU A 60 1.93 21.59 -10.47
N LYS A 61 0.69 22.07 -10.32
CA LYS A 61 0.14 23.15 -11.17
C LYS A 61 0.93 24.45 -11.00
N ASP A 62 1.20 24.85 -9.76
CA ASP A 62 1.94 26.08 -9.47
C ASP A 62 3.40 25.98 -9.93
N ARG A 63 4.03 24.80 -9.82
CA ARG A 63 5.38 24.55 -10.36
C ARG A 63 5.41 24.70 -11.86
N LEU A 64 4.43 24.14 -12.57
CA LEU A 64 4.37 24.21 -14.03
C LEU A 64 4.19 25.66 -14.52
N VAL A 65 3.29 26.42 -13.89
CA VAL A 65 3.06 27.83 -14.23
C VAL A 65 4.30 28.69 -13.98
N ARG A 66 5.07 28.39 -12.92
CA ARG A 66 6.25 29.16 -12.53
C ARG A 66 7.57 28.49 -12.88
N MET A 67 7.56 27.49 -13.77
CA MET A 67 8.72 26.64 -14.02
C MET A 67 9.85 27.45 -14.66
N GLU A 68 9.52 28.27 -15.66
CA GLU A 68 10.45 29.16 -16.36
C GLU A 68 11.10 30.15 -15.37
N GLU A 69 10.30 30.84 -14.55
CA GLU A 69 10.80 31.76 -13.51
C GLU A 69 11.77 31.07 -12.53
N PHE A 70 11.47 29.84 -12.12
CA PHE A 70 12.31 29.06 -11.20
C PHE A 70 13.64 28.64 -11.83
N LEU A 71 13.62 28.30 -13.13
CA LEU A 71 14.79 27.91 -13.90
C LEU A 71 15.69 29.12 -14.18
N SER A 72 15.11 30.26 -14.61
CA SER A 72 15.85 31.51 -14.83
C SER A 72 16.52 32.04 -13.55
N ALA A 73 15.91 31.81 -12.38
CA ALA A 73 16.53 32.17 -11.09
C ALA A 73 17.74 31.30 -10.73
N LYS A 74 17.85 30.09 -11.27
CA LYS A 74 18.96 29.16 -10.98
C LYS A 74 20.00 29.08 -12.09
N ILE A 75 19.66 29.44 -13.32
CA ILE A 75 20.51 29.29 -14.50
C ILE A 75 20.72 30.69 -15.08
N ILE A 76 21.95 31.20 -14.97
CA ILE A 76 22.31 32.54 -15.45
C ILE A 76 22.75 32.44 -16.91
N GLY A 77 22.12 33.23 -17.79
CA GLY A 77 22.56 33.43 -19.19
C GLY A 77 22.00 32.44 -20.22
N GLN A 78 20.95 31.68 -19.89
CA GLN A 78 20.28 30.73 -20.79
C GLN A 78 18.81 31.10 -21.08
N ASP A 79 18.49 32.40 -21.14
CA ASP A 79 17.10 32.90 -21.29
C ASP A 79 16.41 32.49 -22.61
N LYS A 80 17.15 31.96 -23.59
CA LYS A 80 16.61 31.45 -24.86
C LYS A 80 16.37 29.93 -24.86
N ALA A 81 16.84 29.22 -23.83
CA ALA A 81 16.77 27.77 -23.71
C ALA A 81 15.87 27.30 -22.55
N ILE A 82 15.49 28.23 -21.67
CA ILE A 82 14.49 28.08 -20.61
C ILE A 82 13.15 28.56 -21.17
#